data_AF-A0AAX6MJH2-F1
#
_entry.id   AF-A0AAX6MJH2-F1
#
_cell.length_a   1.000
_cell.length_b   1.000
_cell.length_c   1.000
_cell.angle_alpha   90.00
_cell.angle_beta   90.00
_cell.angle_gamma   90.00
#
_symmetry.space_group_name_H-M   'P 1'
#
loop_
_entity.id
_entity.type
_entity.pdbx_description
1 polymer ?
#
loop_
_entity_poly.entity_id
_entity_poly.type
_entity_poly.pdbx_seq_one_letter_code
_entity_poly.pdbx_strand_id
1 'polypeptide(L)'
;MASVHPQGLRPHMPAAARAVAPAAPKLGPVSSRILPSLVVIGVAYTVGSYVRSQLHREASTMDRIFSQQNTPEVEQARKAALQVEANGDPRNNLLNFLGWSR
;
A
#
# COMPACT_ATOMS: atom_id res chain seq x y z
N MET A 1 7.50 -83.06 -4.61
CA MET A 1 6.84 -81.75 -4.47
C MET A 1 7.90 -80.71 -4.18
N ALA A 2 8.25 -79.87 -5.14
CA ALA A 2 9.18 -78.76 -4.97
C ALA A 2 8.64 -77.58 -5.78
N SER A 3 8.48 -76.46 -5.09
CA SER A 3 7.68 -75.30 -5.46
C SER A 3 8.36 -74.41 -6.49
N VAL A 4 7.56 -73.98 -7.47
CA VAL A 4 7.88 -72.89 -8.41
C VAL A 4 7.97 -71.58 -7.62
N HIS A 5 9.12 -70.90 -7.70
CA HIS A 5 9.33 -69.57 -7.14
C HIS A 5 9.14 -68.54 -8.27
N PRO A 6 8.05 -67.75 -8.31
CA PRO A 6 7.96 -66.64 -9.23
C PRO A 6 8.78 -65.47 -8.67
N GLN A 7 9.94 -65.17 -9.28
CA GLN A 7 10.66 -63.95 -8.98
C GLN A 7 9.82 -62.75 -9.43
N GLY A 8 9.24 -62.06 -8.45
CA GLY A 8 8.47 -60.84 -8.66
C GLY A 8 9.31 -59.77 -9.35
N LEU A 9 8.71 -59.19 -10.39
CA LEU A 9 9.16 -58.00 -11.10
C LEU A 9 9.33 -56.85 -10.09
N ARG A 10 10.56 -56.47 -9.75
CA ARG A 10 10.81 -55.31 -8.89
C ARG A 10 10.63 -54.04 -9.73
N PRO A 11 9.70 -53.12 -9.39
CA PRO A 11 9.68 -51.82 -10.02
C PRO A 11 10.96 -51.08 -9.64
N HIS A 12 11.73 -50.68 -10.66
CA HIS A 12 12.86 -49.78 -10.49
C HIS A 12 12.29 -48.43 -10.03
N MET A 13 12.51 -48.08 -8.76
CA MET A 13 12.21 -46.72 -8.32
C MET A 13 13.18 -45.78 -9.05
N PRO A 14 12.72 -44.78 -9.80
CA PRO A 14 13.61 -43.74 -10.29
C PRO A 14 14.21 -43.05 -9.06
N ALA A 15 15.54 -43.01 -8.98
CA ALA A 15 16.27 -42.29 -7.94
C ALA A 15 15.70 -40.86 -7.87
N ALA A 16 15.24 -40.45 -6.69
CA ALA A 16 14.75 -39.11 -6.45
C ALA A 16 15.81 -38.11 -6.93
N ALA A 17 15.50 -37.37 -7.99
CA ALA A 17 16.35 -36.29 -8.46
C ALA A 17 16.55 -35.33 -7.29
N ARG A 18 17.78 -35.25 -6.77
CA ARG A 18 18.16 -34.23 -5.80
C ARG A 18 17.91 -32.87 -6.45
N ALA A 19 16.86 -32.19 -6.00
CA ALA A 19 16.67 -30.79 -6.32
C ALA A 19 17.91 -30.03 -5.83
N VAL A 20 18.76 -29.58 -6.75
CA VAL A 20 19.85 -28.66 -6.43
C VAL A 20 19.18 -27.35 -6.03
N ALA A 21 19.27 -27.01 -4.74
CA ALA A 21 18.85 -25.69 -4.28
C ALA A 21 19.61 -24.64 -5.10
N PRO A 22 18.94 -23.59 -5.63
CA PRO A 22 19.64 -22.53 -6.34
C PRO A 22 20.68 -21.92 -5.40
N ALA A 23 21.94 -21.90 -5.83
CA ALA A 23 23.01 -21.29 -5.06
C ALA A 23 22.68 -19.80 -4.87
N ALA A 24 22.44 -19.41 -3.62
CA ALA A 24 22.26 -18.01 -3.27
C ALA A 24 23.54 -17.25 -3.67
N PRO A 25 23.44 -16.09 -4.34
CA PRO A 25 24.61 -15.32 -4.71
C PRO A 25 25.38 -14.97 -3.43
N LYS A 26 26.68 -15.30 -3.41
CA LYS A 26 27.58 -14.93 -2.31
C LYS A 26 27.81 -13.41 -2.36
N LEU A 27 26.88 -12.68 -1.76
CA LEU A 27 26.98 -11.25 -1.54
C LEU A 27 28.15 -11.00 -0.57
N GLY A 28 29.10 -10.15 -0.97
CA GLY A 28 30.29 -9.83 -0.17
C GLY A 28 29.94 -9.23 1.20
N PRO A 29 30.91 -9.13 2.14
CA PRO A 29 30.67 -8.75 3.54
C PRO A 29 29.99 -7.38 3.70
N VAL A 30 30.21 -6.45 2.77
CA VAL A 30 29.55 -5.14 2.72
C VAL A 30 28.07 -5.29 2.36
N SER A 31 27.74 -6.16 1.41
CA SER A 31 26.36 -6.41 1.00
C SER A 31 25.55 -7.15 2.07
N SER A 32 26.18 -8.01 2.88
CA SER A 32 25.50 -8.67 4.01
C SER A 32 25.05 -7.69 5.10
N ARG A 33 25.71 -6.53 5.23
CA ARG A 33 25.39 -5.53 6.25
C ARG A 33 24.36 -4.49 5.78
N ILE A 34 24.40 -4.13 4.50
CA ILE A 34 23.57 -3.04 3.95
C ILE A 34 22.23 -3.56 3.43
N LEU A 35 22.18 -4.80 2.93
CA LEU A 35 20.97 -5.37 2.33
C LEU A 35 19.75 -5.36 3.26
N PRO A 36 19.82 -5.71 4.55
CA PRO A 36 18.66 -5.66 5.45
C PRO A 36 18.08 -4.25 5.58
N SER A 37 18.94 -3.22 5.68
CA SER A 37 18.51 -1.83 5.78
C SER A 37 17.83 -1.36 4.49
N LEU A 38 18.36 -1.74 3.32
CA LEU A 38 17.73 -1.41 2.04
C LEU A 38 16.37 -2.09 1.88
N VAL A 39 16.21 -3.33 2.36
CA VAL A 39 14.91 -4.01 2.37
C VAL A 39 13.91 -3.24 3.23
N VAL A 40 14.29 -2.83 4.44
CA VAL A 40 13.41 -2.06 5.33
C VAL A 40 13.01 -0.73 4.68
N ILE A 41 13.96 0.01 4.11
CA ILE A 41 13.69 1.28 3.43
C ILE A 41 12.76 1.05 2.23
N GLY A 42 13.01 0.01 1.42
CA GLY A 42 12.18 -0.33 0.27
C GLY A 42 10.74 -0.67 0.67
N VAL A 43 10.57 -1.45 1.74
CA VAL A 43 9.24 -1.79 2.27
C VAL A 43 8.54 -0.53 2.80
N ALA A 44 9.22 0.28 3.62
CA ALA A 44 8.65 1.51 4.16
C ALA A 44 8.21 2.48 3.06
N TYR A 45 9.04 2.65 2.02
CA TYR A 45 8.70 3.46 0.86
C TYR A 45 7.49 2.90 0.09
N THR A 46 7.45 1.60 -0.12
CA THR A 46 6.34 0.93 -0.84
C THR A 46 5.02 1.14 -0.08
N VAL A 47 4.99 0.86 1.22
CA VAL A 47 3.81 1.06 2.07
C VAL A 47 3.40 2.53 2.09
N GLY A 48 4.36 3.44 2.32
CA GLY A 48 4.09 4.88 2.34
C GLY A 48 3.52 5.39 1.01
N SER A 49 4.07 4.94 -0.11
CA SER A 49 3.58 5.29 -1.44
C SER A 49 2.17 4.75 -1.71
N TYR A 50 1.87 3.53 -1.25
CA TYR A 50 0.55 2.93 -1.38
C TYR A 50 -0.51 3.68 -0.56
N VAL A 51 -0.21 3.95 0.72
CA VAL A 51 -1.11 4.74 1.59
C VAL A 51 -1.36 6.12 0.98
N ARG A 52 -0.29 6.79 0.52
CA ARG A 52 -0.42 8.08 -0.18
C ARG A 52 -1.31 7.97 -1.41
N SER A 53 -1.17 6.93 -2.22
CA SER A 53 -2.01 6.74 -3.40
C SER A 53 -3.48 6.53 -3.03
N GLN A 54 -3.78 5.80 -1.96
CA GLN A 54 -5.16 5.59 -1.51
C GLN A 54 -5.77 6.88 -0.97
N LEU A 55 -5.02 7.64 -0.16
CA LEU A 55 -5.45 8.95 0.31
C LEU A 55 -5.74 9.91 -0.84
N HIS A 56 -4.90 9.94 -1.88
CA HIS A 56 -5.17 10.78 -3.06
C HIS A 56 -6.43 10.36 -3.83
N ARG A 57 -6.68 9.06 -3.98
CA ARG A 57 -7.88 8.54 -4.64
C ARG A 57 -9.13 8.92 -3.85
N GLU A 58 -9.10 8.75 -2.53
CA GLU A 58 -10.23 9.09 -1.66
C GLU A 58 -10.47 10.59 -1.59
N ALA A 59 -9.40 11.38 -1.44
CA ALA A 59 -9.48 12.84 -1.46
C ALA A 59 -10.11 13.35 -2.77
N SER A 60 -9.75 12.77 -3.92
CA SER A 60 -10.37 13.14 -5.20
C SER A 60 -11.86 12.80 -5.26
N THR A 61 -12.30 11.70 -4.65
CA THR A 61 -13.71 11.33 -4.57
C THR A 61 -14.47 12.29 -3.66
N MET A 62 -13.92 12.58 -2.48
CA MET A 62 -14.51 13.53 -1.54
C MET A 62 -14.58 14.94 -2.13
N ASP A 63 -13.53 15.41 -2.80
CA ASP A 63 -13.52 16.70 -3.50
C ASP A 63 -14.61 16.78 -4.55
N ARG A 64 -14.84 15.69 -5.29
CA ARG A 64 -15.93 15.63 -6.27
C ARG A 64 -17.30 15.74 -5.60
N ILE A 65 -17.52 15.07 -4.48
CA ILE A 65 -18.78 15.16 -3.72
C ILE A 65 -18.97 16.58 -3.17
N PHE A 66 -17.95 17.17 -2.56
CA PHE A 66 -18.02 18.53 -2.03
C PHE A 66 -18.19 19.57 -3.14
N SER A 67 -17.59 19.37 -4.31
CA SER A 67 -17.76 20.28 -5.45
C SER A 67 -19.21 20.34 -5.94
N GLN A 68 -19.99 19.26 -5.79
CA GLN A 68 -21.41 19.26 -6.13
C GLN A 68 -22.25 20.07 -5.15
N GLN A 69 -21.78 20.21 -3.90
CA GLN A 69 -22.47 20.96 -2.85
C GLN A 69 -22.00 22.40 -2.71
N ASN A 70 -20.86 22.76 -3.31
CA ASN A 70 -20.33 24.14 -3.33
C ASN A 70 -20.85 24.90 -4.56
N THR A 71 -22.16 24.91 -4.79
CA THR A 71 -22.76 25.82 -5.78
C THR A 71 -22.84 27.23 -5.20
N PRO A 72 -22.84 28.29 -6.03
CA PRO A 72 -22.89 29.67 -5.55
C PRO A 72 -24.12 29.95 -4.67
N GLU A 73 -25.25 29.29 -4.93
CA GLU A 73 -26.47 29.42 -4.14
C GLU A 73 -26.30 28.83 -2.73
N VAL A 74 -25.67 27.66 -2.62
CA VAL A 74 -25.40 27.01 -1.33
C VAL A 74 -24.33 27.78 -0.55
N GLU A 75 -23.31 28.32 -1.22
CA GLU A 75 -22.31 29.17 -0.57
C GLU A 75 -22.93 30.48 -0.04
N GLN A 76 -23.83 31.11 -0.79
CA GLN A 76 -24.56 32.29 -0.32
C GLN A 76 -25.44 31.97 0.89
N ALA A 77 -26.18 30.86 0.85
CA ALA A 77 -26.97 30.40 1.98
C ALA A 77 -26.10 30.08 3.20
N ARG A 78 -24.93 29.46 3.02
CA ARG A 78 -23.97 29.18 4.09
C ARG A 78 -23.38 30.47 4.69
N LYS A 79 -23.05 31.46 3.85
CA LYS A 79 -22.56 32.78 4.30
C LYS A 79 -23.62 33.53 5.10
N ALA A 80 -24.89 33.46 4.67
CA ALA A 80 -26.01 34.03 5.40
C ALA A 80 -26.23 33.32 6.76
N ALA A 81 -26.23 31.98 6.78
CA ALA A 81 -26.40 31.20 8.00
C ALA A 81 -25.27 31.42 9.02
N LEU A 82 -24.04 31.55 8.55
CA LEU A 82 -22.86 31.83 9.39
C LEU A 82 -22.70 33.33 9.71
N GLN A 83 -23.60 34.19 9.20
CA GLN A 83 -23.54 35.64 9.38
C GLN A 83 -22.15 36.21 9.05
N VAL A 84 -21.57 35.76 7.92
CA VAL A 84 -20.18 36.08 7.54
C VAL A 84 -19.94 37.60 7.43
N GLU A 85 -20.95 38.38 7.05
CA GLU A 85 -20.85 39.85 7.01
C GLU A 85 -20.72 40.49 8.40
N ALA A 86 -21.35 39.91 9.43
CA ALA A 86 -21.32 40.45 10.79
C ALA A 86 -20.15 39.88 11.62
N ASN A 87 -19.84 38.60 11.45
CA ASN A 87 -18.92 37.85 12.32
C ASN A 87 -17.60 37.45 11.63
N GLY A 88 -17.45 37.72 10.33
CA GLY A 88 -16.30 37.30 9.53
C GLY A 88 -16.39 35.84 9.08
N ASP A 89 -15.61 35.48 8.04
CA ASP A 89 -15.58 34.11 7.53
C ASP A 89 -14.73 33.23 8.47
N PRO A 90 -15.29 32.19 9.10
CA PRO A 90 -14.54 31.29 9.99
C PRO A 90 -13.38 30.58 9.27
N ARG A 91 -13.41 30.46 7.94
CA ARG A 91 -12.30 29.91 7.14
C ARG A 91 -11.05 30.78 7.21
N ASN A 92 -11.21 32.09 7.41
CA ASN A 92 -10.13 33.07 7.46
C ASN A 92 -9.68 33.41 8.88
N ASN A 93 -10.21 32.71 9.89
CA ASN A 93 -9.85 32.94 11.28
C ASN A 93 -8.42 32.43 11.57
N LEU A 94 -7.66 33.18 12.37
CA LEU A 94 -6.32 32.82 12.88
C LEU A 94 -6.31 31.45 13.59
N LEU A 95 -7.42 31.05 14.21
CA LEU A 95 -7.55 29.75 14.87
C LEU A 95 -7.70 28.58 13.88
N ASN A 96 -7.94 28.85 12.60
CA ASN A 96 -8.02 27.85 11.55
C ASN A 96 -6.62 27.53 10.99
N PHE A 97 -5.68 27.14 11.86
CA PHE A 97 -4.30 26.79 11.48
C PHE A 97 -4.21 25.54 10.58
N LEU A 98 -5.28 24.75 10.52
CA LEU A 98 -5.44 23.60 9.62
C LEU A 98 -6.22 23.95 8.34
N GLY A 99 -6.73 25.17 8.25
CA GLY A 99 -7.52 25.66 7.13
C GLY A 99 -6.68 25.67 5.87
N TRP A 100 -7.10 24.91 4.87
CA TRP A 100 -6.51 24.96 3.54
C TRP A 100 -6.73 26.35 2.94
N SER A 101 -5.79 27.26 3.18
CA SER A 101 -5.71 28.52 2.44
C SER A 101 -5.34 28.18 1.00
N ARG A 102 -6.26 28.44 0.07
CA ARG A 102 -5.87 28.73 -1.32
C ARG A 102 -5.74 30.23 -1.46
#